data_AF-A0A552CUE4-F1
#
_entry.id   AF-A0A552CUE4-F1
#
_cell.length_a   1.000
_cell.length_b   1.000
_cell.length_c   1.000
_cell.angle_alpha   90.00
_cell.angle_beta   90.00
_cell.angle_gamma   90.00
#
_symmetry.space_group_name_H-M   'P 1'
#
loop_
_entity.id
_entity.type
_entity.pdbx_description
1 polymer ?
#
loop_
_entity_poly.entity_id
_entity_poly.type
_entity_poly.pdbx_seq_one_letter_code
_entity_poly.pdbx_strand_id
1 'polypeptide(L)'
;MSLCLNPDCLYNNNPTDKFCQKCRFELLLKDRYRAIKLIGQGGFGKTFQAIDEDKPSQPYCVIKQFFPSAQGSNALKKAAELFREEAISLDNLGQHPQIPSLYAYFTGNDGRQYLVQEYIEGQNLEQELQSEGVFNEEKIKHLLLEILPILDFIHAKRVIHRDIKPANIIRRPSDNKIILVDFGASKFITIANLSLTGTVIGSAGYIAPEQGNGKAINSSDLYSLGVTCIYLLTGISPFELFDVSEHEWVWRQHLINNPVSVELGEILDKLIEFGTKKRYQSAGEVLQELAVKLAVVIPPKPRSQDTIQETVLSVFPVATREEINLKSAKAIDYINLRDLLAQEKWQEADQETANLFLKVADRTKEKYLKIEDIDNFPCEDLAIINQLWLQYSQGKFGLSVQKRIYESLGGSGNYDQQKWNDFGSKVGWRVNNKWLYYDQITFSLKAPPGHLPTLVWGVGGGIILFSRLETCAMDRVSSRG
;
A
#
# COMPACT_ATOMS: atom_id res chain seq x y z
N MET A 1 -27.87 15.32 -25.33
CA MET A 1 -26.89 16.32 -25.85
C MET A 1 -25.85 15.59 -26.67
N SER A 2 -25.28 16.22 -27.70
CA SER A 2 -24.21 15.65 -28.54
C SER A 2 -22.92 16.45 -28.38
N LEU A 3 -21.88 15.85 -27.83
CA LEU A 3 -20.59 16.50 -27.62
C LEU A 3 -19.73 16.41 -28.90
N CYS A 4 -19.16 17.54 -29.32
CA CYS A 4 -18.25 17.58 -30.46
C CYS A 4 -16.95 16.83 -30.15
N LEU A 5 -16.56 15.89 -31.01
CA LEU A 5 -15.32 15.12 -30.89
C LEU A 5 -14.08 15.84 -31.43
N ASN A 6 -14.24 17.01 -32.06
CA ASN A 6 -13.10 17.86 -32.38
C ASN A 6 -12.45 18.37 -31.07
N PRO A 7 -11.20 18.02 -30.75
CA PRO A 7 -10.50 18.36 -29.52
C PRO A 7 -10.36 19.84 -29.27
N ASP A 8 -10.33 20.66 -30.32
CA ASP A 8 -10.21 22.12 -30.24
C ASP A 8 -11.58 22.81 -30.10
N CYS A 9 -12.67 22.04 -30.12
CA CYS A 9 -14.04 22.55 -30.08
C CYS A 9 -14.78 22.13 -28.82
N LEU A 10 -14.95 20.80 -28.59
CA LEU A 10 -15.72 20.21 -27.49
C LEU A 10 -17.10 20.88 -27.21
N TYR A 11 -17.72 21.47 -28.23
CA TYR A 11 -18.99 22.17 -28.09
C TYR A 11 -20.15 21.19 -27.90
N ASN A 12 -21.14 21.56 -27.08
CA ASN A 12 -22.37 20.79 -26.86
C ASN A 12 -23.41 21.18 -27.93
N ASN A 13 -23.92 20.19 -28.66
CA ASN A 13 -24.88 20.35 -29.76
C ASN A 13 -26.20 19.67 -29.40
N ASN A 14 -27.23 19.91 -30.22
CA ASN A 14 -28.49 19.20 -30.08
C ASN A 14 -28.29 17.70 -30.36
N PRO A 15 -29.07 16.80 -29.72
CA PRO A 15 -28.93 15.35 -29.92
C PRO A 15 -29.10 14.91 -31.39
N THR A 16 -29.89 15.64 -32.16
CA THR A 16 -30.22 15.34 -33.57
C THR A 16 -29.28 15.98 -34.58
N ASP A 17 -28.34 16.82 -34.13
CA ASP A 17 -27.42 17.49 -35.05
C ASP A 17 -26.45 16.46 -35.65
N LYS A 18 -26.28 16.53 -36.98
CA LYS A 18 -25.29 15.73 -37.71
C LYS A 18 -23.90 16.36 -37.69
N PHE A 19 -23.84 17.68 -37.67
CA PHE A 19 -22.60 18.46 -37.67
C PHE A 19 -22.58 19.43 -36.50
N CYS A 20 -21.40 19.62 -35.93
CA CYS A 20 -21.17 20.59 -34.87
C CYS A 20 -21.54 21.99 -35.34
N GLN A 21 -22.40 22.67 -34.59
CA GLN A 21 -22.87 24.02 -34.92
C GLN A 21 -21.72 25.05 -34.95
N LYS A 22 -20.63 24.78 -34.21
CA LYS A 22 -19.47 25.68 -34.07
C LYS A 22 -18.36 25.44 -35.10
N CYS A 23 -17.98 24.19 -35.33
CA CYS A 23 -16.81 23.86 -36.18
C CYS A 23 -17.14 22.96 -37.37
N ARG A 24 -18.43 22.63 -37.59
CA ARG A 24 -18.91 21.77 -38.68
C ARG A 24 -18.35 20.34 -38.68
N PHE A 25 -17.67 19.93 -37.61
CA PHE A 25 -17.21 18.56 -37.43
C PHE A 25 -18.39 17.57 -37.34
N GLU A 26 -18.25 16.41 -37.96
CA GLU A 26 -19.28 15.35 -37.96
C GLU A 26 -19.46 14.76 -36.55
N LEU A 27 -20.70 14.76 -36.04
CA LEU A 27 -20.99 14.40 -34.64
C LEU A 27 -21.18 12.90 -34.41
N LEU A 28 -21.46 12.13 -35.47
CA LEU A 28 -21.51 10.67 -35.41
C LEU A 28 -20.21 10.09 -35.95
N LEU A 29 -19.54 9.25 -35.18
CA LEU A 29 -18.46 8.44 -35.72
C LEU A 29 -19.03 7.19 -36.40
N LYS A 30 -18.58 6.92 -37.63
CA LYS A 30 -19.03 5.76 -38.42
C LYS A 30 -20.55 5.70 -38.58
N ASP A 31 -21.21 6.87 -38.65
CA ASP A 31 -22.66 7.01 -38.71
C ASP A 31 -23.42 6.30 -37.56
N ARG A 32 -22.73 5.98 -36.46
CA ARG A 32 -23.24 5.07 -35.41
C ARG A 32 -23.03 5.57 -34.00
N TYR A 33 -21.83 6.04 -33.68
CA TYR A 33 -21.47 6.36 -32.29
C TYR A 33 -21.53 7.86 -32.03
N ARG A 34 -22.34 8.27 -31.05
CA ARG A 34 -22.49 9.67 -30.66
C ARG A 34 -21.86 9.93 -29.30
N ALA A 35 -20.84 10.79 -29.24
CA ALA A 35 -20.27 11.22 -27.97
C ALA A 35 -21.24 12.13 -27.21
N ILE A 36 -21.35 11.92 -25.90
CA ILE A 36 -22.25 12.69 -25.03
C ILE A 36 -21.52 13.41 -23.90
N LYS A 37 -20.39 12.88 -23.44
CA LYS A 37 -19.63 13.43 -22.30
C LYS A 37 -18.16 13.08 -22.39
N LEU A 38 -17.27 14.02 -22.10
CA LEU A 38 -15.85 13.74 -21.86
C LEU A 38 -15.69 13.15 -20.46
N ILE A 39 -15.15 11.94 -20.35
CA ILE A 39 -14.97 11.21 -19.08
C ILE A 39 -13.51 11.01 -18.69
N GLY A 40 -12.56 11.28 -19.59
CA GLY A 40 -11.14 11.27 -19.26
C GLY A 40 -10.29 11.96 -20.31
N GLN A 41 -9.18 12.55 -19.90
CA GLN A 41 -8.19 13.14 -20.80
C GLN A 41 -6.78 12.87 -20.24
N GLY A 42 -5.89 12.35 -21.09
CA GLY A 42 -4.49 12.09 -20.75
C GLY A 42 -3.55 12.49 -21.88
N GLY A 43 -2.25 12.25 -21.71
CA GLY A 43 -1.22 12.67 -22.69
C GLY A 43 -1.31 12.03 -24.08
N PHE A 44 -2.13 10.99 -24.25
CA PHE A 44 -2.27 10.23 -25.50
C PHE A 44 -3.66 10.31 -26.14
N GLY A 45 -4.63 10.93 -25.46
CA GLY A 45 -5.99 10.91 -25.97
C GLY A 45 -7.05 11.41 -25.02
N LYS A 46 -8.27 11.46 -25.57
CA LYS A 46 -9.50 11.81 -24.85
C LYS A 46 -10.42 10.59 -24.83
N THR A 47 -11.10 10.38 -23.71
CA THR A 47 -12.05 9.29 -23.52
C THR A 47 -13.43 9.89 -23.28
N PHE A 48 -14.41 9.42 -24.02
CA PHE A 48 -15.77 9.93 -24.02
C PHE A 48 -16.76 8.81 -23.69
N GLN A 49 -17.76 9.13 -22.89
CA GLN A 49 -18.99 8.36 -22.87
C GLN A 49 -19.79 8.71 -24.12
N ALA A 50 -20.37 7.70 -24.75
CA ALA A 50 -21.09 7.80 -26.01
C ALA A 50 -22.29 6.86 -26.02
N ILE A 51 -23.11 6.96 -27.06
CA ILE A 51 -24.26 6.09 -27.33
C ILE A 51 -24.00 5.37 -28.66
N ASP A 52 -24.32 4.07 -28.71
CA ASP A 52 -24.40 3.27 -29.93
C ASP A 52 -25.81 3.39 -30.54
N GLU A 53 -25.99 4.25 -31.54
CA GLU A 53 -27.30 4.57 -32.12
C GLU A 53 -27.85 3.46 -33.05
N ASP A 54 -27.02 2.52 -33.49
CA ASP A 54 -27.45 1.40 -34.35
C ASP A 54 -28.21 0.33 -33.56
N LYS A 55 -27.96 0.22 -32.25
CA LYS A 55 -28.66 -0.73 -31.39
C LYS A 55 -30.02 -0.14 -30.98
N PRO A 56 -31.13 -0.89 -31.08
CA PRO A 56 -32.46 -0.40 -30.68
C PRO A 56 -32.53 0.09 -29.23
N SER A 57 -31.76 -0.52 -28.33
CA SER A 57 -31.68 -0.12 -26.92
C SER A 57 -30.80 1.11 -26.66
N GLN A 58 -30.06 1.59 -27.66
CA GLN A 58 -29.14 2.73 -27.58
C GLN A 58 -28.24 2.69 -26.34
N PRO A 59 -27.49 1.60 -26.10
CA PRO A 59 -26.69 1.45 -24.91
C PRO A 59 -25.52 2.43 -24.91
N TYR A 60 -25.05 2.78 -23.71
CA TYR A 60 -23.81 3.54 -23.56
C TYR A 60 -22.59 2.72 -24.03
N CYS A 61 -21.63 3.42 -24.60
CA CYS A 61 -20.31 2.92 -24.96
C CYS A 61 -19.23 3.94 -24.60
N VAL A 62 -17.97 3.52 -24.68
CA VAL A 62 -16.80 4.38 -24.49
C VAL A 62 -16.12 4.58 -25.84
N ILE A 63 -15.86 5.84 -26.20
CA ILE A 63 -15.00 6.21 -27.33
C ILE A 63 -13.67 6.71 -26.77
N LYS A 64 -12.58 6.00 -27.03
CA LYS A 64 -11.22 6.52 -26.86
C LYS A 64 -10.76 7.11 -28.19
N GLN A 65 -10.32 8.36 -28.16
CA GLN A 65 -9.77 9.09 -29.29
C GLN A 65 -8.27 9.27 -29.08
N PHE A 66 -7.47 8.77 -30.03
CA PHE A 66 -6.03 9.01 -30.04
C PHE A 66 -5.75 10.48 -30.40
N PHE A 67 -5.20 11.22 -29.44
CA PHE A 67 -4.86 12.64 -29.56
C PHE A 67 -3.64 12.95 -28.69
N PRO A 68 -2.43 12.62 -29.18
CA PRO A 68 -1.20 12.78 -28.40
C PRO A 68 -0.80 14.25 -28.26
N SER A 69 -0.41 14.65 -27.05
CA SER A 69 0.05 16.02 -26.75
C SER A 69 1.52 16.26 -27.13
N ALA A 70 2.31 15.19 -27.34
CA ALA A 70 3.75 15.28 -27.55
C ALA A 70 4.12 15.61 -29.01
N GLN A 71 5.10 16.50 -29.19
CA GLN A 71 5.67 16.83 -30.51
C GLN A 71 6.97 16.03 -30.74
N GLY A 72 6.93 15.05 -31.65
CA GLY A 72 8.08 14.25 -32.05
C GLY A 72 7.70 13.00 -32.85
N SER A 73 8.23 12.84 -34.06
CA SER A 73 7.76 11.84 -35.04
C SER A 73 7.87 10.38 -34.57
N ASN A 74 8.94 10.00 -33.87
CA ASN A 74 9.14 8.63 -33.39
C ASN A 74 8.27 8.28 -32.17
N ALA A 75 8.16 9.20 -31.21
CA ALA A 75 7.28 9.02 -30.04
C ALA A 75 5.81 8.94 -30.45
N LEU A 76 5.40 9.76 -31.43
CA LEU A 76 4.05 9.73 -32.01
C LEU A 76 3.73 8.40 -32.69
N LYS A 77 4.65 7.88 -33.52
CA LYS A 77 4.49 6.56 -34.14
C LYS A 77 4.32 5.46 -33.10
N LYS A 78 5.18 5.43 -32.08
CA LYS A 78 5.07 4.42 -31.03
C LYS A 78 3.78 4.54 -30.24
N ALA A 79 3.32 5.75 -29.96
CA ALA A 79 2.05 5.97 -29.26
C ALA A 79 0.84 5.47 -30.07
N ALA A 80 0.85 5.69 -31.39
CA ALA A 80 -0.18 5.18 -32.29
C ALA A 80 -0.16 3.64 -32.37
N GLU A 81 1.02 3.02 -32.37
CA GLU A 81 1.16 1.55 -32.29
C GLU A 81 0.56 1.00 -30.99
N LEU A 82 0.89 1.60 -29.84
CA LEU A 82 0.37 1.14 -28.54
C LEU A 82 -1.15 1.32 -28.42
N PHE A 83 -1.70 2.39 -29.01
CA PHE A 83 -3.15 2.58 -29.07
C PHE A 83 -3.84 1.50 -29.93
N ARG A 84 -3.20 1.08 -31.02
CA ARG A 84 -3.67 -0.05 -31.84
C ARG A 84 -3.53 -1.39 -31.12
N GLU A 85 -2.42 -1.61 -30.39
CA GLU A 85 -2.19 -2.82 -29.59
C GLU A 85 -3.28 -3.03 -28.52
N GLU A 86 -3.82 -1.95 -27.94
CA GLU A 86 -4.96 -2.04 -27.01
C GLU A 86 -6.19 -2.66 -27.68
N ALA A 87 -6.56 -2.17 -28.87
CA ALA A 87 -7.68 -2.73 -29.62
C ALA A 87 -7.44 -4.20 -29.98
N ILE A 88 -6.23 -4.55 -30.43
CA ILE A 88 -5.86 -5.93 -30.75
C ILE A 88 -5.95 -6.82 -29.50
N SER A 89 -5.54 -6.30 -28.34
CA SER A 89 -5.60 -7.04 -27.08
C SER A 89 -7.05 -7.34 -26.70
N LEU A 90 -7.93 -6.34 -26.71
CA LEU A 90 -9.35 -6.54 -26.43
C LEU A 90 -10.03 -7.51 -27.42
N ASP A 91 -9.69 -7.42 -28.71
CA ASP A 91 -10.21 -8.31 -29.75
C ASP A 91 -9.79 -9.78 -29.48
N ASN A 92 -8.51 -10.01 -29.17
CA ASN A 92 -7.97 -11.33 -28.84
C ASN A 92 -8.57 -11.91 -27.53
N LEU A 93 -8.85 -11.05 -26.55
CA LEU A 93 -9.49 -11.45 -25.29
C LEU A 93 -10.94 -11.89 -25.54
N GLY A 94 -11.62 -11.31 -26.52
CA GLY A 94 -12.99 -11.66 -26.89
C GLY A 94 -13.99 -11.34 -25.78
N GLN A 95 -15.09 -12.07 -25.73
CA GLN A 95 -16.11 -11.86 -24.70
C GLN A 95 -15.69 -12.48 -23.36
N HIS A 96 -15.70 -11.67 -22.31
CA HIS A 96 -15.45 -12.10 -20.94
C HIS A 96 -16.28 -11.25 -19.96
N PRO A 97 -16.94 -11.83 -18.94
CA PRO A 97 -17.92 -11.11 -18.10
C PRO A 97 -17.33 -9.97 -17.25
N GLN A 98 -16.01 -9.94 -17.08
CA GLN A 98 -15.27 -8.96 -16.28
C GLN A 98 -14.23 -8.15 -17.07
N ILE A 99 -14.34 -8.14 -18.41
CA ILE A 99 -13.50 -7.34 -19.32
C ILE A 99 -14.42 -6.68 -20.35
N PRO A 100 -14.28 -5.36 -20.62
CA PRO A 100 -15.10 -4.68 -21.61
C PRO A 100 -14.97 -5.29 -23.00
N SER A 101 -16.10 -5.46 -23.69
CA SER A 101 -16.10 -5.92 -25.08
C SER A 101 -15.63 -4.81 -26.03
N LEU A 102 -14.78 -5.15 -27.00
CA LEU A 102 -14.45 -4.25 -28.12
C LEU A 102 -15.65 -4.17 -29.08
N TYR A 103 -16.04 -2.96 -29.46
CA TYR A 103 -17.09 -2.74 -30.47
C TYR A 103 -16.52 -2.35 -31.83
N ALA A 104 -15.49 -1.50 -31.85
CA ALA A 104 -14.84 -1.09 -33.10
C ALA A 104 -13.46 -0.49 -32.87
N TYR A 105 -12.59 -0.60 -33.88
CA TYR A 105 -11.39 0.20 -34.01
C TYR A 105 -11.27 0.72 -35.44
N PHE A 106 -11.07 2.03 -35.63
CA PHE A 106 -11.02 2.63 -36.95
C PHE A 106 -10.27 3.96 -36.97
N THR A 107 -9.90 4.41 -38.17
CA THR A 107 -9.47 5.77 -38.43
C THR A 107 -10.67 6.59 -38.91
N GLY A 108 -10.95 7.71 -38.25
CA GLY A 108 -12.02 8.64 -38.61
C GLY A 108 -11.69 9.47 -39.84
N ASN A 109 -12.69 10.21 -40.35
CA ASN A 109 -12.54 11.12 -41.50
C ASN A 109 -11.54 12.27 -41.22
N ASP A 110 -11.28 12.55 -39.94
CA ASP A 110 -10.27 13.50 -39.47
C ASP A 110 -8.85 12.92 -39.40
N GLY A 111 -8.65 11.67 -39.85
CA GLY A 111 -7.37 10.99 -39.86
C GLY A 111 -6.93 10.43 -38.49
N ARG A 112 -7.77 10.51 -37.45
CA ARG A 112 -7.43 10.06 -36.09
C ARG A 112 -7.93 8.67 -35.81
N GLN A 113 -7.26 7.97 -34.89
CA GLN A 113 -7.65 6.63 -34.48
C GLN A 113 -8.67 6.70 -33.35
N TYR A 114 -9.65 5.81 -33.42
CA TYR A 114 -10.72 5.67 -32.45
C TYR A 114 -10.85 4.20 -32.06
N LEU A 115 -11.02 3.96 -30.76
CA LEU A 115 -11.36 2.68 -30.17
C LEU A 115 -12.71 2.85 -29.47
N VAL A 116 -13.67 2.01 -29.83
CA VAL A 116 -15.00 1.98 -29.21
C VAL A 116 -15.17 0.66 -28.48
N GLN A 117 -15.56 0.72 -27.22
CA GLN A 117 -15.74 -0.44 -26.36
C GLN A 117 -16.99 -0.28 -25.48
N GLU A 118 -17.34 -1.36 -24.78
CA GLU A 118 -18.39 -1.38 -23.77
C GLU A 118 -18.16 -0.32 -22.67
N TYR A 119 -19.24 0.36 -22.30
CA TYR A 119 -19.26 1.22 -21.13
C TYR A 119 -19.63 0.40 -19.90
N ILE A 120 -18.78 0.48 -18.88
CA ILE A 120 -19.01 -0.17 -17.60
C ILE A 120 -19.55 0.86 -16.63
N GLU A 121 -20.79 0.67 -16.20
CA GLU A 121 -21.39 1.46 -15.13
C GLU A 121 -20.82 1.02 -13.78
N GLY A 122 -20.51 1.99 -12.92
CA GLY A 122 -19.99 1.75 -11.58
C GLY A 122 -18.96 2.79 -11.13
N GLN A 123 -18.48 2.62 -9.91
CA GLN A 123 -17.35 3.37 -9.37
C GLN A 123 -16.07 2.56 -9.54
N ASN A 124 -14.96 3.24 -9.85
CA ASN A 124 -13.66 2.59 -9.76
C ASN A 124 -13.20 2.49 -8.29
N LEU A 125 -12.22 1.63 -8.00
CA LEU A 125 -11.77 1.43 -6.61
C LEU A 125 -11.09 2.67 -6.01
N GLU A 126 -10.60 3.60 -6.84
CA GLU A 126 -10.09 4.89 -6.35
C GLU A 126 -11.22 5.76 -5.80
N GLN A 127 -12.37 5.78 -6.49
CA GLN A 127 -13.59 6.46 -6.05
C GLN A 127 -14.23 5.76 -4.84
N GLU A 128 -14.23 4.42 -4.80
CA GLU A 128 -14.66 3.66 -3.63
C GLU A 128 -13.81 4.02 -2.40
N LEU A 129 -12.47 4.05 -2.54
CA LEU A 129 -11.56 4.48 -1.48
C LEU A 129 -11.84 5.91 -0.99
N GLN A 130 -12.08 6.84 -1.92
CA GLN A 130 -12.37 8.24 -1.58
C GLN A 130 -13.71 8.42 -0.86
N SER A 131 -14.71 7.59 -1.16
CA SER A 131 -16.07 7.74 -0.65
C SER A 131 -16.33 6.91 0.60
N GLU A 132 -15.78 5.69 0.67
CA GLU A 132 -16.01 4.74 1.76
C GLU A 132 -14.82 4.64 2.74
N GLY A 133 -13.65 5.17 2.36
CA GLY A 133 -12.42 5.06 3.13
C GLY A 133 -11.61 3.80 2.79
N VAL A 134 -10.57 3.56 3.60
CA VAL A 134 -9.62 2.45 3.37
C VAL A 134 -10.29 1.08 3.42
N PHE A 135 -9.76 0.16 2.62
CA PHE A 135 -10.26 -1.21 2.54
C PHE A 135 -9.71 -2.00 3.74
N ASN A 136 -10.52 -2.86 4.34
CA ASN A 136 -10.03 -3.81 5.34
C ASN A 136 -9.53 -5.10 4.68
N GLU A 137 -8.95 -5.99 5.48
CA GLU A 137 -8.44 -7.29 5.04
C GLU A 137 -9.45 -8.09 4.21
N GLU A 138 -10.71 -8.17 4.66
CA GLU A 138 -11.74 -8.94 3.94
C GLU A 138 -12.04 -8.34 2.56
N LYS A 139 -12.15 -7.02 2.44
CA LYS A 139 -12.30 -6.35 1.14
C LYS A 139 -11.12 -6.64 0.21
N ILE A 140 -9.88 -6.69 0.74
CA ILE A 140 -8.69 -7.02 -0.06
C ILE A 140 -8.68 -8.49 -0.50
N LYS A 141 -9.01 -9.42 0.39
CA LYS A 141 -9.14 -10.85 0.03
C LYS A 141 -10.16 -11.04 -1.08
N HIS A 142 -11.33 -10.41 -0.96
CA HIS A 142 -12.37 -10.44 -2.00
C HIS A 142 -11.87 -9.85 -3.32
N LEU A 143 -11.17 -8.71 -3.29
CA LEU A 143 -10.56 -8.13 -4.48
C LEU A 143 -9.57 -9.10 -5.14
N LEU A 144 -8.68 -9.72 -4.37
CA LEU A 144 -7.71 -10.70 -4.88
C LEU A 144 -8.41 -11.90 -5.52
N LEU A 145 -9.43 -12.46 -4.85
CA LEU A 145 -10.20 -13.60 -5.34
C LEU A 145 -10.93 -13.30 -6.66
N GLU A 146 -11.36 -12.05 -6.88
CA GLU A 146 -12.02 -11.67 -8.13
C GLU A 146 -11.04 -11.29 -9.24
N ILE A 147 -9.92 -10.63 -8.93
CA ILE A 147 -9.01 -10.09 -9.96
C ILE A 147 -8.00 -11.12 -10.45
N LEU A 148 -7.52 -12.02 -9.59
CA LEU A 148 -6.52 -13.02 -9.97
C LEU A 148 -7.02 -13.97 -11.07
N PRO A 149 -8.28 -14.44 -11.09
CA PRO A 149 -8.82 -15.21 -12.22
C PRO A 149 -8.84 -14.41 -13.53
N ILE A 150 -9.09 -13.09 -13.49
CA ILE A 150 -9.01 -12.23 -14.67
C ILE A 150 -7.56 -12.17 -15.17
N LEU A 151 -6.59 -11.99 -14.26
CA LEU A 151 -5.17 -11.96 -14.63
C LEU A 151 -4.69 -13.28 -15.22
N ASP A 152 -5.08 -14.40 -14.63
CA ASP A 152 -4.76 -15.74 -15.15
C ASP A 152 -5.29 -15.92 -16.59
N PHE A 153 -6.54 -15.52 -16.84
CA PHE A 153 -7.16 -15.56 -18.17
C PHE A 153 -6.41 -14.72 -19.21
N ILE A 154 -6.10 -13.46 -18.91
CA ILE A 154 -5.43 -12.57 -19.88
C ILE A 154 -3.97 -13.03 -20.13
N HIS A 155 -3.28 -13.51 -19.09
CA HIS A 155 -1.91 -14.03 -19.17
C HIS A 155 -1.84 -15.31 -19.99
N ALA A 156 -2.83 -16.21 -19.88
CA ALA A 156 -2.96 -17.40 -20.71
C ALA A 156 -3.10 -17.05 -22.20
N LYS A 157 -3.73 -15.92 -22.51
CA LYS A 157 -3.84 -15.35 -23.87
C LYS A 157 -2.63 -14.49 -24.28
N ARG A 158 -1.56 -14.48 -23.49
CA ARG A 158 -0.32 -13.68 -23.71
C ARG A 158 -0.57 -12.17 -23.74
N VAL A 159 -1.62 -11.70 -23.06
CA VAL A 159 -1.90 -10.28 -22.87
C VAL A 159 -1.44 -9.88 -21.46
N ILE A 160 -0.62 -8.83 -21.37
CA ILE A 160 -0.22 -8.22 -20.09
C ILE A 160 -0.98 -6.90 -19.99
N HIS A 161 -1.66 -6.66 -18.87
CA HIS A 161 -2.50 -5.47 -18.69
C HIS A 161 -1.66 -4.19 -18.59
N ARG A 162 -0.58 -4.24 -17.81
CA ARG A 162 0.46 -3.22 -17.63
C ARG A 162 0.06 -1.92 -16.91
N ASP A 163 -1.21 -1.65 -16.69
CA ASP A 163 -1.67 -0.48 -15.90
C ASP A 163 -2.71 -0.89 -14.84
N ILE A 164 -2.41 -1.92 -14.05
CA ILE A 164 -3.27 -2.31 -12.93
C ILE A 164 -3.13 -1.27 -11.82
N LYS A 165 -4.26 -0.67 -11.44
CA LYS A 165 -4.38 0.35 -10.39
C LYS A 165 -5.85 0.55 -10.02
N PRO A 166 -6.17 1.18 -8.87
CA PRO A 166 -7.56 1.37 -8.43
C PRO A 166 -8.47 2.04 -9.47
N ALA A 167 -7.95 3.05 -10.19
CA ALA A 167 -8.71 3.78 -11.21
C ALA A 167 -9.16 2.94 -12.42
N ASN A 168 -8.55 1.77 -12.63
CA ASN A 168 -8.79 0.87 -13.76
C ASN A 168 -9.55 -0.41 -13.36
N ILE A 169 -10.07 -0.46 -12.13
CA ILE A 169 -10.87 -1.58 -11.64
C ILE A 169 -12.23 -0.98 -11.24
N ILE A 170 -13.29 -1.31 -11.96
CA ILE A 170 -14.64 -0.77 -11.75
C ILE A 170 -15.52 -1.81 -11.05
N ARG A 171 -16.18 -1.43 -9.96
CA ARG A 171 -17.20 -2.27 -9.32
C ARG A 171 -18.55 -2.04 -9.98
N ARG A 172 -19.04 -3.06 -10.68
CA ARG A 172 -20.31 -3.01 -11.41
C ARG A 172 -21.50 -3.18 -10.45
N PRO A 173 -22.43 -2.22 -10.34
CA PRO A 173 -23.51 -2.28 -9.34
C PRO A 173 -24.51 -3.43 -9.56
N SER A 174 -24.70 -3.88 -10.80
CA SER A 174 -25.74 -4.86 -11.14
C SER A 174 -25.50 -6.26 -10.54
N ASP A 175 -24.23 -6.63 -10.33
CA ASP A 175 -23.84 -7.93 -9.78
C ASP A 175 -22.68 -7.84 -8.77
N ASN A 176 -22.27 -6.63 -8.40
CA ASN A 176 -21.20 -6.30 -7.46
C ASN A 176 -19.80 -6.81 -7.84
N LYS A 177 -19.61 -7.30 -9.07
CA LYS A 177 -18.32 -7.82 -9.55
C LYS A 177 -17.40 -6.69 -9.98
N ILE A 178 -16.09 -6.88 -9.80
CA ILE A 178 -15.10 -6.01 -10.42
C ILE A 178 -14.97 -6.30 -11.92
N ILE A 179 -14.71 -5.25 -12.68
CA ILE A 179 -14.43 -5.25 -14.11
C ILE A 179 -13.08 -4.57 -14.31
N LEU A 180 -12.14 -5.28 -14.95
CA LEU A 180 -10.83 -4.74 -15.28
C LEU A 180 -10.93 -3.98 -16.61
N VAL A 181 -10.55 -2.71 -16.61
CA VAL A 181 -10.66 -1.82 -17.79
C VAL A 181 -9.31 -1.19 -18.14
N ASP A 182 -9.21 -0.57 -19.33
CA ASP A 182 -8.02 0.15 -19.79
C ASP A 182 -6.78 -0.74 -20.03
N PHE A 183 -6.91 -1.69 -20.97
CA PHE A 183 -5.84 -2.58 -21.46
C PHE A 183 -4.75 -1.88 -22.29
N GLY A 184 -4.62 -0.56 -22.14
CA GLY A 184 -3.75 0.29 -22.94
C GLY A 184 -2.31 0.28 -22.45
N ALA A 185 -1.37 -0.02 -23.35
CA ALA A 185 0.07 0.11 -23.09
C ALA A 185 0.60 1.54 -23.36
N SER A 186 -0.25 2.50 -23.68
CA SER A 186 0.18 3.84 -24.13
C SER A 186 0.94 4.63 -23.06
N LYS A 187 0.69 4.39 -21.77
CA LYS A 187 1.33 5.09 -20.64
C LYS A 187 2.84 4.85 -20.51
N PHE A 188 3.37 3.79 -21.12
CA PHE A 188 4.81 3.46 -21.15
C PHE A 188 5.69 4.54 -21.74
N ILE A 189 5.20 5.23 -22.78
CA ILE A 189 5.97 6.27 -23.47
C ILE A 189 6.14 7.49 -22.56
N THR A 190 5.16 7.79 -21.71
CA THR A 190 5.28 8.90 -20.75
C THR A 190 6.37 8.62 -19.74
N ILE A 191 6.46 7.39 -19.20
CA ILE A 191 7.51 7.07 -18.22
C ILE A 191 8.90 7.10 -18.87
N ALA A 192 9.07 6.48 -20.04
CA ALA A 192 10.36 6.50 -20.75
C ALA A 192 10.84 7.94 -21.06
N ASN A 193 9.92 8.86 -21.37
CA ASN A 193 10.25 10.27 -21.59
C ASN A 193 10.37 11.09 -20.29
N LEU A 194 9.63 10.77 -19.23
CA LEU A 194 9.70 11.44 -17.92
C LEU A 194 10.95 11.02 -17.12
N SER A 195 11.44 9.79 -17.31
CA SER A 195 12.73 9.33 -16.77
C SER A 195 13.90 10.17 -17.27
N LEU A 196 13.76 10.87 -18.40
CA LEU A 196 14.75 11.82 -18.93
C LEU A 196 14.59 13.25 -18.37
N THR A 197 13.42 13.62 -17.82
CA THR A 197 13.10 14.99 -17.39
C THR A 197 12.86 15.14 -15.88
N GLY A 198 12.94 14.06 -15.10
CA GLY A 198 12.97 14.09 -13.63
C GLY A 198 11.65 14.45 -12.93
N THR A 199 10.53 14.53 -13.65
CA THR A 199 9.20 14.81 -13.06
C THR A 199 8.32 13.59 -13.23
N VAL A 200 8.00 12.88 -12.14
CA VAL A 200 7.13 11.68 -12.20
C VAL A 200 5.68 12.12 -11.97
N ILE A 201 4.82 12.02 -13.00
CA ILE A 201 3.37 12.31 -12.89
C ILE A 201 2.59 11.08 -13.35
N GLY A 202 1.65 10.58 -12.53
CA GLY A 202 0.66 9.55 -12.88
C GLY A 202 0.89 8.15 -12.30
N SER A 203 0.51 7.09 -13.04
CA SER A 203 0.53 5.66 -12.66
C SER A 203 1.89 5.11 -12.17
N ALA A 204 2.97 5.89 -12.22
CA ALA A 204 4.33 5.41 -11.98
C ALA A 204 4.54 4.74 -10.61
N GLY A 205 3.75 5.10 -9.59
CA GLY A 205 3.80 4.44 -8.28
C GLY A 205 3.43 2.96 -8.31
N TYR A 206 2.66 2.51 -9.30
CA TYR A 206 2.20 1.12 -9.43
C TYR A 206 3.08 0.28 -10.35
N ILE A 207 4.08 0.87 -11.00
CA ILE A 207 4.80 0.23 -12.11
C ILE A 207 5.90 -0.68 -11.57
N ALA A 208 5.90 -1.92 -12.04
CA ALA A 208 6.94 -2.88 -11.70
C ALA A 208 8.32 -2.39 -12.21
N PRO A 209 9.41 -2.63 -11.46
CA PRO A 209 10.75 -2.16 -11.85
C PRO A 209 11.19 -2.64 -13.24
N GLU A 210 10.93 -3.90 -13.58
CA GLU A 210 11.24 -4.46 -14.90
C GLU A 210 10.37 -3.86 -16.01
N GLN A 211 9.14 -3.48 -15.67
CA GLN A 211 8.22 -2.80 -16.58
C GLN A 211 8.69 -1.37 -16.88
N GLY A 212 9.20 -0.65 -15.88
CA GLY A 212 9.84 0.66 -16.04
C GLY A 212 11.04 0.62 -16.99
N ASN A 213 11.73 -0.54 -17.06
CA ASN A 213 12.81 -0.81 -18.00
C ASN A 213 12.33 -1.32 -19.38
N GLY A 214 11.03 -1.27 -19.66
CA GLY A 214 10.43 -1.71 -20.92
C GLY A 214 10.28 -3.22 -21.07
N LYS A 215 10.48 -4.02 -20.02
CA LYS A 215 10.39 -5.49 -20.03
C LYS A 215 9.22 -6.00 -19.18
N ALA A 216 8.01 -5.60 -19.55
CA ALA A 216 6.80 -6.09 -18.90
C ALA A 216 6.66 -7.61 -19.08
N ILE A 217 6.36 -8.30 -18.00
CA ILE A 217 6.06 -9.74 -17.95
C ILE A 217 4.79 -9.97 -17.13
N ASN A 218 4.24 -11.19 -17.14
CA ASN A 218 3.02 -11.50 -16.39
C ASN A 218 3.13 -11.12 -14.90
N SER A 219 4.29 -11.37 -14.27
CA SER A 219 4.52 -11.00 -12.88
C SER A 219 4.60 -9.48 -12.64
N SER A 220 4.72 -8.66 -13.68
CA SER A 220 4.64 -7.19 -13.58
C SER A 220 3.23 -6.75 -13.18
N ASP A 221 2.20 -7.39 -13.75
CA ASP A 221 0.80 -7.14 -13.36
C ASP A 221 0.55 -7.52 -11.89
N LEU A 222 1.16 -8.61 -11.42
CA LEU A 222 1.06 -9.05 -10.03
C LEU A 222 1.70 -8.04 -9.06
N TYR A 223 2.81 -7.43 -9.44
CA TYR A 223 3.42 -6.34 -8.67
C TYR A 223 2.48 -5.14 -8.58
N SER A 224 1.95 -4.68 -9.72
CA SER A 224 1.01 -3.56 -9.76
C SER A 224 -0.26 -3.84 -8.94
N LEU A 225 -0.72 -5.10 -8.91
CA LEU A 225 -1.81 -5.53 -8.05
C LEU A 225 -1.43 -5.48 -6.56
N GLY A 226 -0.23 -5.93 -6.18
CA GLY A 226 0.27 -5.80 -4.82
C GLY A 226 0.30 -4.34 -4.34
N VAL A 227 0.86 -3.46 -5.17
CA VAL A 227 0.88 -2.01 -4.89
C VAL A 227 -0.53 -1.42 -4.80
N THR A 228 -1.44 -1.88 -5.66
CA THR A 228 -2.87 -1.51 -5.61
C THR A 228 -3.50 -1.88 -4.27
N CYS A 229 -3.24 -3.09 -3.77
CA CYS A 229 -3.79 -3.55 -2.50
C CYS A 229 -3.26 -2.75 -1.30
N ILE A 230 -1.95 -2.50 -1.22
CA ILE A 230 -1.38 -1.73 -0.11
C ILE A 230 -1.83 -0.27 -0.14
N TYR A 231 -2.05 0.31 -1.32
CA TYR A 231 -2.66 1.64 -1.46
C TYR A 231 -4.10 1.65 -0.93
N LEU A 232 -4.92 0.66 -1.31
CA LEU A 232 -6.30 0.57 -0.84
C LEU A 232 -6.39 0.32 0.68
N LEU A 233 -5.44 -0.40 1.27
CA LEU A 233 -5.36 -0.67 2.71
C LEU A 233 -4.97 0.57 3.53
N THR A 234 -4.09 1.39 2.99
CA THR A 234 -3.46 2.50 3.73
C THR A 234 -4.07 3.86 3.40
N GLY A 235 -4.58 4.03 2.17
CA GLY A 235 -4.97 5.32 1.60
C GLY A 235 -3.79 6.24 1.28
N ILE A 236 -2.54 5.78 1.43
CA ILE A 236 -1.33 6.59 1.29
C ILE A 236 -0.69 6.32 -0.06
N SER A 237 -0.31 7.40 -0.75
CA SER A 237 0.33 7.35 -2.08
C SER A 237 1.46 6.30 -2.14
N PRO A 238 1.54 5.45 -3.18
CA PRO A 238 2.63 4.48 -3.32
C PRO A 238 4.04 5.09 -3.27
N PHE A 239 4.19 6.37 -3.65
CA PHE A 239 5.47 7.08 -3.56
C PHE A 239 5.89 7.39 -2.11
N GLU A 240 4.92 7.50 -1.20
CA GLU A 240 5.17 7.73 0.24
C GLU A 240 5.32 6.41 0.99
N LEU A 241 4.75 5.32 0.46
CA LEU A 241 4.88 3.97 1.01
C LEU A 241 6.22 3.29 0.65
N PHE A 242 7.01 3.90 -0.23
CA PHE A 242 8.29 3.38 -0.68
C PHE A 242 9.44 4.23 -0.15
N ASP A 243 10.27 3.64 0.71
CA ASP A 243 11.50 4.26 1.16
C ASP A 243 12.56 4.11 0.06
N VAL A 244 12.82 5.20 -0.65
CA VAL A 244 13.80 5.23 -1.74
C VAL A 244 15.23 5.00 -1.22
N SER A 245 15.53 5.40 0.01
CA SER A 245 16.88 5.28 0.58
C SER A 245 17.21 3.85 0.97
N GLU A 246 16.24 3.13 1.53
CA GLU A 246 16.38 1.72 1.94
C GLU A 246 15.92 0.72 0.87
N HIS A 247 15.30 1.22 -0.20
CA HIS A 247 14.74 0.42 -1.30
C HIS A 247 13.69 -0.59 -0.82
N GLU A 248 12.82 -0.16 0.10
CA GLU A 248 11.86 -1.02 0.80
C GLU A 248 10.45 -0.42 0.85
N TRP A 249 9.44 -1.29 0.84
CA TRP A 249 8.06 -0.90 1.06
C TRP A 249 7.74 -0.84 2.56
N VAL A 250 7.45 0.35 3.08
CA VAL A 250 7.20 0.62 4.50
C VAL A 250 5.71 0.67 4.83
N TRP A 251 4.87 -0.07 4.12
CA TRP A 251 3.41 0.07 4.16
C TRP A 251 2.75 -0.41 5.46
N ARG A 252 3.31 -1.43 6.11
CA ARG A 252 2.72 -2.04 7.32
C ARG A 252 2.67 -1.09 8.52
N GLN A 253 3.63 -0.17 8.63
CA GLN A 253 3.65 0.82 9.72
C GLN A 253 2.45 1.78 9.68
N HIS A 254 1.78 1.88 8.53
CA HIS A 254 0.62 2.74 8.33
C HIS A 254 -0.72 2.04 8.64
N LEU A 255 -0.71 0.77 9.05
CA LEU A 255 -1.90 -0.04 9.32
C LEU A 255 -2.37 -0.03 10.78
N ILE A 256 -1.97 0.96 11.57
CA ILE A 256 -2.23 1.03 13.03
C ILE A 256 -3.72 0.82 13.37
N ASN A 257 -4.63 1.34 12.56
CA ASN A 257 -6.08 1.23 12.79
C ASN A 257 -6.78 0.33 11.75
N ASN A 258 -6.01 -0.38 10.93
CA ASN A 258 -6.51 -1.25 9.88
C ASN A 258 -5.55 -2.46 9.71
N PRO A 259 -5.31 -3.23 10.78
CA PRO A 259 -4.35 -4.32 10.75
C PRO A 259 -4.78 -5.39 9.75
N VAL A 260 -3.80 -6.05 9.15
CA VAL A 260 -4.00 -7.22 8.31
C VAL A 260 -3.28 -8.40 8.95
N SER A 261 -3.82 -9.59 8.74
CA SER A 261 -3.19 -10.84 9.13
C SER A 261 -1.78 -10.99 8.55
N VAL A 262 -0.93 -11.75 9.25
CA VAL A 262 0.40 -12.10 8.75
C VAL A 262 0.28 -12.81 7.41
N GLU A 263 -0.72 -13.68 7.29
CA GLU A 263 -1.03 -14.46 6.11
C GLU A 263 -1.24 -13.59 4.87
N LEU A 264 -2.17 -12.62 4.95
CA LEU A 264 -2.42 -11.70 3.84
C LEU A 264 -1.21 -10.80 3.61
N GLY A 265 -0.59 -10.31 4.67
CA GLY A 265 0.56 -9.43 4.54
C GLY A 265 1.73 -10.09 3.82
N GLU A 266 2.05 -11.35 4.11
CA GLU A 266 3.12 -12.11 3.41
C GLU A 266 2.82 -12.28 1.91
N ILE A 267 1.53 -12.48 1.56
CA ILE A 267 1.10 -12.53 0.16
C ILE A 267 1.35 -11.17 -0.51
N LEU A 268 0.97 -10.07 0.13
CA LEU A 268 1.16 -8.72 -0.40
C LEU A 268 2.65 -8.36 -0.53
N ASP A 269 3.47 -8.69 0.47
CA ASP A 269 4.93 -8.47 0.44
C ASP A 269 5.57 -9.24 -0.73
N LYS A 270 5.18 -10.50 -0.95
CA LYS A 270 5.68 -11.31 -2.05
C LYS A 270 5.15 -10.87 -3.42
N LEU A 271 3.98 -10.22 -3.50
CA LEU A 271 3.50 -9.59 -4.74
C LEU A 271 4.38 -8.38 -5.12
N ILE A 272 4.82 -7.59 -4.15
CA ILE A 272 5.59 -6.35 -4.38
C ILE A 272 7.12 -6.55 -4.33
N GLU A 273 7.59 -7.78 -4.37
CA GLU A 273 9.03 -8.11 -4.47
C GLU A 273 9.63 -7.52 -5.76
N PHE A 274 10.76 -6.81 -5.64
CA PHE A 274 11.48 -6.22 -6.78
C PHE A 274 12.07 -7.30 -7.68
N GLY A 275 12.60 -8.36 -7.08
CA GLY A 275 13.18 -9.47 -7.83
C GLY A 275 12.09 -10.30 -8.48
N THR A 276 12.00 -10.29 -9.81
CA THR A 276 10.99 -11.05 -10.56
C THR A 276 10.96 -12.54 -10.20
N LYS A 277 12.11 -13.15 -9.86
CA LYS A 277 12.22 -14.55 -9.40
C LYS A 277 11.77 -14.79 -7.95
N LYS A 278 11.74 -13.74 -7.12
CA LYS A 278 11.27 -13.80 -5.72
C LYS A 278 9.77 -13.58 -5.62
N ARG A 279 9.20 -12.90 -6.62
CA ARG A 279 7.77 -12.66 -6.79
C ARG A 279 7.03 -13.94 -7.19
N TYR A 280 5.71 -13.96 -7.01
CA TYR A 280 4.84 -14.95 -7.65
C TYR A 280 5.03 -14.94 -9.18
N GLN A 281 5.03 -16.12 -9.78
CA GLN A 281 5.22 -16.29 -11.22
C GLN A 281 3.89 -16.31 -12.00
N SER A 282 2.77 -16.60 -11.32
CA SER A 282 1.43 -16.63 -11.92
C SER A 282 0.34 -16.22 -10.93
N ALA A 283 -0.80 -15.77 -11.46
CA ALA A 283 -1.98 -15.50 -10.65
C ALA A 283 -2.52 -16.76 -9.94
N GLY A 284 -2.40 -17.93 -10.59
CA GLY A 284 -2.72 -19.23 -10.00
C GLY A 284 -1.92 -19.55 -8.73
N GLU A 285 -0.62 -19.22 -8.68
CA GLU A 285 0.19 -19.40 -7.45
C GLU A 285 -0.35 -18.56 -6.28
N VAL A 286 -0.75 -17.31 -6.57
CA VAL A 286 -1.31 -16.41 -5.55
C VAL A 286 -2.65 -16.95 -5.06
N LEU A 287 -3.53 -17.39 -5.96
CA LEU A 287 -4.83 -18.00 -5.61
C LEU A 287 -4.66 -19.25 -4.75
N GLN A 288 -3.70 -20.11 -5.08
CA GLN A 288 -3.41 -21.30 -4.30
C GLN A 288 -2.95 -20.95 -2.89
N GLU A 289 -2.03 -20.00 -2.74
CA GLU A 289 -1.55 -19.58 -1.43
C GLU A 289 -2.66 -18.91 -0.61
N LEU A 290 -3.48 -18.08 -1.24
CA LEU A 290 -4.64 -17.46 -0.59
C LEU A 290 -5.65 -18.51 -0.10
N ALA A 291 -5.97 -19.51 -0.93
CA ALA A 291 -6.90 -20.58 -0.56
C ALA A 291 -6.38 -21.49 0.56
N VAL A 292 -5.08 -21.85 0.52
CA VAL A 292 -4.44 -22.66 1.57
C VAL A 292 -4.49 -21.92 2.90
N LYS A 293 -4.14 -20.64 2.93
CA LYS A 293 -4.14 -19.85 4.17
C LYS A 293 -5.55 -19.58 4.71
N LEU A 294 -6.57 -19.51 3.85
CA LEU A 294 -7.98 -19.45 4.26
C LEU A 294 -8.49 -20.78 4.85
N ALA A 295 -8.03 -21.93 4.34
CA ALA A 295 -8.45 -23.25 4.80
C ALA A 295 -7.83 -23.67 6.15
N VAL A 296 -6.70 -23.09 6.55
CA VAL A 296 -5.99 -23.41 7.81
C VAL A 296 -6.67 -22.80 9.05
N VAL A 297 -7.68 -21.92 8.89
CA VAL A 297 -8.39 -21.25 10.00
C VAL A 297 -9.36 -22.17 10.77
N ILE A 298 -9.48 -23.46 10.42
CA ILE A 298 -10.26 -24.43 11.22
C ILE A 298 -9.39 -25.62 11.67
N PRO A 299 -9.04 -25.69 12.96
CA PRO A 299 -8.88 -26.96 13.65
C PRO A 299 -9.99 -27.19 14.70
N PRO A 300 -10.37 -28.45 14.97
CA PRO A 300 -11.42 -28.80 15.91
C PRO A 300 -10.96 -28.61 17.36
N LYS A 301 -11.87 -28.17 18.24
CA LYS A 301 -11.72 -28.33 19.70
C LYS A 301 -11.55 -29.82 20.03
N PRO A 302 -10.70 -30.14 21.01
CA PRO A 302 -11.26 -30.79 22.19
C PRO A 302 -10.88 -30.09 23.49
N ARG A 303 -11.86 -30.15 24.39
CA ARG A 303 -11.83 -29.78 25.80
C ARG A 303 -11.19 -30.94 26.58
N SER A 304 -10.17 -30.66 27.37
CA SER A 304 -9.87 -31.47 28.56
C SER A 304 -9.32 -30.54 29.64
N GLN A 305 -10.07 -30.48 30.73
CA GLN A 305 -9.60 -29.93 32.00
C GLN A 305 -8.60 -30.93 32.56
N ASP A 306 -7.37 -30.49 32.83
CA ASP A 306 -6.50 -31.20 33.76
C ASP A 306 -5.99 -30.22 34.81
N THR A 307 -6.41 -30.52 36.02
CA THR A 307 -6.06 -29.91 37.29
C THR A 307 -4.63 -30.29 37.65
N ILE A 308 -3.71 -29.34 37.84
CA ILE A 308 -2.51 -29.58 38.66
C ILE A 308 -2.25 -28.41 39.60
N GLN A 309 -1.88 -28.82 40.81
CA GLN A 309 -1.81 -28.13 42.09
C GLN A 309 -0.80 -26.98 42.17
N GLU A 310 -1.16 -26.01 43.03
CA GLU A 310 -0.28 -25.00 43.61
C GLU A 310 0.95 -25.63 44.28
N THR A 311 2.12 -25.04 44.08
CA THR A 311 3.24 -25.15 45.00
C THR A 311 3.72 -23.75 45.34
N VAL A 312 3.74 -23.46 46.64
CA VAL A 312 4.01 -22.16 47.26
C VAL A 312 5.50 -22.02 47.59
N LEU A 313 5.95 -20.75 47.71
CA LEU A 313 7.22 -20.18 48.20
C LEU A 313 8.24 -19.82 47.11
N SER A 314 8.84 -18.63 47.09
CA SER A 314 9.33 -17.83 48.23
C SER A 314 9.22 -16.31 48.02
N VAL A 315 8.85 -15.62 49.11
CA VAL A 315 8.94 -14.16 49.29
C VAL A 315 10.41 -13.73 49.35
N PHE A 316 10.79 -12.76 48.52
CA PHE A 316 12.01 -11.95 48.69
C PHE A 316 11.63 -10.49 48.97
N PRO A 317 12.50 -9.71 49.65
CA PRO A 317 12.10 -8.50 50.36
C PRO A 317 11.71 -7.37 49.42
N VAL A 318 10.66 -6.65 49.81
CA VAL A 318 10.31 -5.35 49.23
C VAL A 318 11.44 -4.37 49.54
N ALA A 319 12.35 -4.20 48.58
CA ALA A 319 13.14 -2.98 48.51
C ALA A 319 12.15 -1.83 48.25
N THR A 320 12.22 -0.80 49.07
CA THR A 320 11.41 0.42 49.00
C THR A 320 11.40 0.95 47.56
N ARG A 321 10.23 0.88 46.90
CA ARG A 321 9.98 1.51 45.60
C ARG A 321 10.05 3.02 45.82
N GLU A 322 11.14 3.66 45.41
CA GLU A 322 11.15 5.11 45.28
C GLU A 322 10.03 5.52 44.30
N GLU A 323 9.20 6.49 44.68
CA GLU A 323 8.12 6.96 43.81
C GLU A 323 8.73 7.66 42.59
N ILE A 324 8.49 7.11 41.38
CA ILE A 324 8.89 7.75 40.13
C ILE A 324 8.20 9.11 40.03
N ASN A 325 8.98 10.17 39.85
CA ASN A 325 8.48 11.52 39.63
C ASN A 325 7.89 11.64 38.22
N LEU A 326 6.56 11.56 38.09
CA LEU A 326 5.83 11.63 36.82
C LEU A 326 5.64 13.07 36.28
N LYS A 327 6.54 14.00 36.59
CA LYS A 327 6.45 15.39 36.10
C LYS A 327 6.94 15.50 34.65
N SER A 328 6.01 15.46 33.71
CA SER A 328 6.24 15.69 32.28
C SER A 328 6.58 17.14 31.95
N ALA A 329 7.48 17.37 30.99
CA ALA A 329 7.75 18.70 30.45
C ALA A 329 6.58 19.24 29.59
N LYS A 330 5.75 18.32 29.08
CA LYS A 330 4.60 18.59 28.19
C LYS A 330 3.24 18.37 28.88
N ALA A 331 3.22 18.24 30.21
CA ALA A 331 2.03 17.92 30.99
C ALA A 331 1.30 16.63 30.54
N ILE A 332 2.06 15.64 30.06
CA ILE A 332 1.57 14.31 29.69
C ILE A 332 1.31 13.47 30.94
N ASP A 333 0.19 12.76 30.96
CA ASP A 333 -0.19 11.82 32.01
C ASP A 333 0.34 10.40 31.72
N TYR A 334 1.17 9.89 32.64
CA TYR A 334 1.80 8.57 32.58
C TYR A 334 1.17 7.53 33.52
N ILE A 335 0.09 7.88 34.23
CA ILE A 335 -0.58 7.00 35.21
C ILE A 335 -1.05 5.70 34.53
N ASN A 336 -1.64 5.79 33.34
CA ASN A 336 -2.12 4.61 32.62
C ASN A 336 -0.98 3.64 32.28
N LEU A 337 0.15 4.14 31.76
CA LEU A 337 1.33 3.31 31.49
C LEU A 337 1.86 2.65 32.77
N ARG A 338 1.98 3.41 33.86
CA ARG A 338 2.38 2.88 35.18
C ARG A 338 1.47 1.74 35.61
N ASP A 339 0.15 1.91 35.50
CA ASP A 339 -0.83 0.93 35.98
C ASP A 339 -0.87 -0.32 35.13
N LEU A 340 -0.71 -0.19 33.80
CA LEU A 340 -0.58 -1.33 32.88
C LEU A 340 0.67 -2.14 33.18
N LEU A 341 1.82 -1.47 33.38
CA LEU A 341 3.07 -2.13 33.76
C LEU A 341 2.99 -2.79 35.15
N ALA A 342 2.34 -2.14 36.12
CA ALA A 342 2.11 -2.70 37.45
C ALA A 342 1.22 -3.95 37.45
N GLN A 343 0.31 -4.05 36.48
CA GLN A 343 -0.56 -5.19 36.24
C GLN A 343 0.07 -6.26 35.33
N GLU A 344 1.33 -6.09 34.92
CA GLU A 344 2.01 -6.98 33.95
C GLU A 344 1.28 -7.13 32.61
N LYS A 345 0.49 -6.11 32.24
CA LYS A 345 -0.17 -6.01 30.92
C LYS A 345 0.82 -5.49 29.89
N TRP A 346 1.81 -6.32 29.58
CA TRP A 346 2.99 -5.94 28.80
C TRP A 346 2.65 -5.46 27.38
N GLN A 347 1.67 -6.07 26.73
CA GLN A 347 1.25 -5.70 25.39
C GLN A 347 0.53 -4.35 25.37
N GLU A 348 -0.41 -4.15 26.28
CA GLU A 348 -1.14 -2.89 26.40
C GLU A 348 -0.21 -1.75 26.87
N ALA A 349 0.73 -2.04 27.76
CA ALA A 349 1.76 -1.07 28.17
C ALA A 349 2.66 -0.66 27.01
N ASP A 350 3.03 -1.59 26.12
CA ASP A 350 3.83 -1.31 24.94
C ASP A 350 3.06 -0.42 23.95
N GLN A 351 1.79 -0.73 23.69
CA GLN A 351 0.90 0.10 22.87
C GLN A 351 0.71 1.50 23.46
N GLU A 352 0.51 1.60 24.78
CA GLU A 352 0.40 2.90 25.46
C GLU A 352 1.70 3.69 25.40
N THR A 353 2.86 3.01 25.48
CA THR A 353 4.16 3.66 25.30
C THR A 353 4.24 4.32 23.92
N ALA A 354 3.85 3.63 22.85
CA ALA A 354 3.82 4.22 21.50
C ALA A 354 2.87 5.43 21.41
N ASN A 355 1.70 5.35 22.02
CA ASN A 355 0.74 6.47 22.08
C ASN A 355 1.31 7.68 22.82
N LEU A 356 2.02 7.46 23.92
CA LEU A 356 2.66 8.51 24.70
C LEU A 356 3.76 9.21 23.91
N PHE A 357 4.57 8.47 23.16
CA PHE A 357 5.56 9.04 22.25
C PHE A 357 4.93 10.00 21.23
N LEU A 358 3.79 9.63 20.63
CA LEU A 358 3.05 10.50 19.71
C LEU A 358 2.42 11.71 20.42
N LYS A 359 1.95 11.57 21.66
CA LYS A 359 1.41 12.67 22.45
C LYS A 359 2.50 13.70 22.80
N VAL A 360 3.66 13.25 23.26
CA VAL A 360 4.78 14.13 23.64
C VAL A 360 5.31 14.91 22.43
N ALA A 361 5.33 14.28 21.25
CA ALA A 361 5.76 14.92 20.01
C ALA A 361 4.68 15.80 19.36
N ASP A 362 3.48 15.92 19.93
CA ASP A 362 2.34 16.62 19.33
C ASP A 362 1.90 16.05 17.96
N ARG A 363 2.03 14.72 17.77
CA ARG A 363 1.81 14.00 16.49
C ARG A 363 0.70 12.95 16.51
N THR A 364 -0.27 13.13 17.39
CA THR A 364 -1.41 12.19 17.55
C THR A 364 -2.28 12.08 16.29
N LYS A 365 -2.32 13.11 15.44
CA LYS A 365 -3.09 13.11 14.18
C LYS A 365 -2.35 12.36 13.08
N GLU A 366 -1.05 12.55 13.01
CA GLU A 366 -0.15 12.00 12.00
C GLU A 366 0.11 10.52 12.24
N LYS A 367 0.13 10.08 13.51
CA LYS A 367 0.33 8.68 13.92
C LYS A 367 1.70 8.09 13.56
N TYR A 368 2.69 8.93 13.26
CA TYR A 368 4.10 8.55 13.11
C TYR A 368 5.02 9.65 13.65
N LEU A 369 6.28 9.32 13.96
CA LEU A 369 7.34 10.26 14.34
C LEU A 369 8.32 10.49 13.18
N LYS A 370 8.85 11.71 13.06
CA LYS A 370 9.95 12.13 12.20
C LYS A 370 11.23 12.07 13.04
N ILE A 371 12.36 12.05 12.36
CA ILE A 371 13.69 12.13 12.98
C ILE A 371 13.79 13.34 13.92
N GLU A 372 13.33 14.51 13.45
CA GLU A 372 13.34 15.76 14.22
C GLU A 372 12.52 15.68 15.51
N ASP A 373 11.46 14.85 15.55
CA ASP A 373 10.65 14.68 16.76
C ASP A 373 11.39 13.89 17.83
N ILE A 374 12.22 12.92 17.41
CA ILE A 374 13.05 12.10 18.29
C ILE A 374 14.22 12.93 18.82
N ASP A 375 14.87 13.71 17.96
CA ASP A 375 15.99 14.60 18.34
C ASP A 375 15.56 15.68 19.35
N ASN A 376 14.32 16.16 19.24
CA ASN A 376 13.76 17.18 20.13
C ASN A 376 12.93 16.59 21.29
N PHE A 377 12.90 15.26 21.43
CA PHE A 377 12.06 14.62 22.45
C PHE A 377 12.53 15.03 23.87
N PRO A 378 11.65 15.53 24.75
CA PRO A 378 12.04 16.01 26.08
C PRO A 378 12.70 14.92 26.94
N CYS A 379 13.81 15.27 27.60
CA CYS A 379 14.57 14.31 28.40
C CYS A 379 13.78 13.86 29.64
N GLU A 380 12.93 14.71 30.20
CA GLU A 380 12.05 14.38 31.33
C GLU A 380 11.07 13.27 30.97
N ASP A 381 10.43 13.38 29.80
CA ASP A 381 9.45 12.42 29.31
C ASP A 381 10.09 11.07 28.92
N LEU A 382 11.26 11.11 28.25
CA LEU A 382 12.06 9.90 28.00
C LEU A 382 12.47 9.21 29.30
N ALA A 383 12.83 9.99 30.34
CA ALA A 383 13.29 9.44 31.61
C ALA A 383 12.15 8.74 32.33
N ILE A 384 10.95 9.34 32.33
CA ILE A 384 9.75 8.74 32.92
C ILE A 384 9.45 7.40 32.25
N ILE A 385 9.37 7.36 30.92
CA ILE A 385 9.07 6.12 30.18
C ILE A 385 10.11 5.05 30.49
N ASN A 386 11.39 5.40 30.42
CA ASN A 386 12.48 4.45 30.68
C ASN A 386 12.46 3.92 32.12
N GLN A 387 12.25 4.80 33.12
CA GLN A 387 12.19 4.41 34.54
C GLN A 387 11.00 3.51 34.83
N LEU A 388 9.83 3.77 34.24
CA LEU A 388 8.65 2.92 34.39
C LEU A 388 8.92 1.51 33.87
N TRP A 389 9.46 1.40 32.64
CA TRP A 389 9.81 0.09 32.07
C TRP A 389 10.86 -0.64 32.91
N LEU A 390 11.91 0.04 33.35
CA LEU A 390 12.94 -0.55 34.20
C LEU A 390 12.36 -1.03 35.54
N GLN A 391 11.57 -0.21 36.24
CA GLN A 391 11.05 -0.54 37.56
C GLN A 391 10.16 -1.77 37.53
N TYR A 392 9.18 -1.80 36.63
CA TYR A 392 8.18 -2.87 36.61
C TYR A 392 8.69 -4.14 35.95
N SER A 393 9.73 -4.06 35.11
CA SER A 393 10.39 -5.23 34.52
C SER A 393 11.58 -5.76 35.33
N GLN A 394 11.84 -5.22 36.52
CA GLN A 394 13.01 -5.57 37.34
C GLN A 394 14.35 -5.35 36.60
N GLY A 395 14.41 -4.26 35.84
CA GLY A 395 15.58 -3.84 35.04
C GLY A 395 15.76 -4.61 33.73
N LYS A 396 14.79 -5.45 33.34
CA LYS A 396 14.89 -6.32 32.16
C LYS A 396 14.56 -5.62 30.85
N PHE A 397 13.62 -4.68 30.88
CA PHE A 397 13.08 -3.93 29.75
C PHE A 397 13.31 -2.44 29.96
N GLY A 398 13.34 -1.69 28.86
CA GLY A 398 13.58 -0.25 28.86
C GLY A 398 14.56 0.18 27.78
N LEU A 399 14.46 1.46 27.42
CA LEU A 399 15.24 2.07 26.34
C LEU A 399 16.74 2.06 26.64
N SER A 400 17.14 2.25 27.90
CA SER A 400 18.55 2.16 28.31
C SER A 400 19.08 0.72 28.31
N VAL A 401 18.22 -0.29 28.46
CA VAL A 401 18.63 -1.70 28.29
C VAL A 401 18.90 -1.99 26.82
N GLN A 402 18.00 -1.56 25.93
CA GLN A 402 18.16 -1.68 24.49
C GLN A 402 19.43 -1.00 23.99
N LYS A 403 19.67 0.25 24.41
CA LYS A 403 20.88 1.00 24.07
C LYS A 403 22.15 0.23 24.47
N ARG A 404 22.26 -0.21 25.72
CA ARG A 404 23.43 -0.97 26.20
C ARG A 404 23.66 -2.25 25.40
N ILE A 405 22.60 -2.95 25.00
CA ILE A 405 22.70 -4.15 24.16
C ILE A 405 23.24 -3.76 22.77
N TYR A 406 22.71 -2.72 22.16
CA TYR A 406 23.15 -2.23 20.85
C TYR A 406 24.64 -1.81 20.87
N GLU A 407 25.06 -1.06 21.89
CA GLU A 407 26.47 -0.65 22.08
C GLU A 407 27.39 -1.84 22.33
N SER A 408 26.93 -2.86 23.08
CA SER A 408 27.72 -4.08 23.33
C SER A 408 28.02 -4.87 22.06
N LEU A 409 27.22 -4.67 21.00
CA LEU A 409 27.42 -5.24 19.66
C LEU A 409 28.28 -4.32 18.76
N GLY A 410 28.85 -3.25 19.32
CA GLY A 410 29.63 -2.25 18.61
C GLY A 410 28.78 -1.23 17.84
N GLY A 411 27.47 -1.17 18.14
CA GLY A 411 26.54 -0.18 17.58
C GLY A 411 26.93 1.24 17.99
N SER A 412 26.74 2.20 17.10
CA SER A 412 26.98 3.62 17.37
C SER A 412 25.87 4.47 16.74
N GLY A 413 25.96 5.80 16.85
CA GLY A 413 24.96 6.73 16.31
C GLY A 413 24.76 6.70 14.78
N ASN A 414 25.56 5.92 14.04
CA ASN A 414 25.35 5.66 12.62
C ASN A 414 24.74 4.27 12.40
N TYR A 415 23.83 4.16 11.42
CA TYR A 415 23.22 2.88 11.06
C TYR A 415 24.24 1.88 10.51
N ASP A 416 24.21 0.67 11.06
CA ASP A 416 25.00 -0.48 10.63
C ASP A 416 24.07 -1.69 10.59
N GLN A 417 23.79 -2.18 9.38
CA GLN A 417 22.81 -3.24 9.14
C GLN A 417 23.16 -4.55 9.85
N GLN A 418 24.44 -4.90 9.93
CA GLN A 418 24.85 -6.14 10.58
C GLN A 418 24.60 -6.04 12.09
N LYS A 419 24.98 -4.91 12.69
CA LYS A 419 24.78 -4.67 14.13
C LYS A 419 23.31 -4.54 14.48
N TRP A 420 22.50 -3.94 13.61
CA TRP A 420 21.05 -3.87 13.80
C TRP A 420 20.40 -5.26 13.75
N ASN A 421 20.82 -6.10 12.81
CA ASN A 421 20.37 -7.49 12.73
C ASN A 421 20.80 -8.33 13.95
N ASP A 422 22.02 -8.14 14.43
CA ASP A 422 22.54 -8.80 15.63
C ASP A 422 21.79 -8.33 16.88
N PHE A 423 21.49 -7.03 16.96
CA PHE A 423 20.68 -6.43 18.02
C PHE A 423 19.27 -7.03 18.03
N GLY A 424 18.58 -7.04 16.90
CA GLY A 424 17.27 -7.67 16.75
C GLY A 424 17.28 -9.14 17.17
N SER A 425 18.34 -9.87 16.83
CA SER A 425 18.49 -11.27 17.23
C SER A 425 18.70 -11.40 18.75
N LYS A 426 19.44 -10.47 19.35
CA LYS A 426 19.77 -10.45 20.78
C LYS A 426 18.57 -10.11 21.67
N VAL A 427 17.76 -9.13 21.26
CA VAL A 427 16.56 -8.73 22.00
C VAL A 427 15.35 -9.61 21.67
N GLY A 428 15.48 -10.54 20.73
CA GLY A 428 14.41 -11.48 20.37
C GLY A 428 13.37 -10.92 19.39
N TRP A 429 13.72 -9.90 18.62
CA TRP A 429 12.92 -9.38 17.50
C TRP A 429 13.27 -10.04 16.18
N ARG A 430 14.34 -10.84 16.12
CA ARG A 430 14.77 -11.53 14.90
C ARG A 430 15.11 -12.99 15.21
N VAL A 431 14.48 -13.92 14.50
CA VAL A 431 14.68 -15.37 14.66
C VAL A 431 14.89 -15.97 13.28
N ASN A 432 15.90 -16.84 13.12
CA ASN A 432 16.23 -17.47 11.83
C ASN A 432 16.38 -16.48 10.67
N ASN A 433 17.05 -15.35 10.92
CA ASN A 433 17.24 -14.24 9.98
C ASN A 433 15.97 -13.49 9.54
N LYS A 434 14.82 -13.74 10.18
CA LYS A 434 13.55 -13.04 9.93
C LYS A 434 13.17 -12.17 11.12
N TRP A 435 12.77 -10.94 10.85
CA TRP A 435 12.22 -10.05 11.87
C TRP A 435 10.81 -10.52 12.25
N LEU A 436 10.52 -10.52 13.55
CA LEU A 436 9.23 -10.89 14.11
C LEU A 436 8.27 -9.71 13.99
N TYR A 437 7.04 -10.00 13.59
CA TYR A 437 5.95 -9.04 13.60
C TYR A 437 5.44 -8.81 15.03
N TYR A 438 4.72 -7.71 15.27
CA TYR A 438 4.28 -7.31 16.61
C TYR A 438 3.45 -8.37 17.34
N ASP A 439 2.63 -9.11 16.61
CA ASP A 439 1.83 -10.24 17.13
C ASP A 439 2.66 -11.50 17.44
N GLN A 440 3.89 -11.56 16.93
CA GLN A 440 4.88 -12.61 17.19
C GLN A 440 5.84 -12.23 18.33
N ILE A 441 5.80 -10.97 18.78
CA ILE A 441 6.58 -10.49 19.93
C ILE A 441 6.05 -11.13 21.21
N THR A 442 6.97 -11.47 22.11
CA THR A 442 6.64 -12.10 23.39
C THR A 442 6.38 -11.02 24.45
N PHE A 443 5.11 -10.78 24.76
CA PHE A 443 4.69 -9.84 25.82
C PHE A 443 4.72 -10.49 27.21
N SER A 444 5.92 -10.85 27.66
CA SER A 444 6.13 -11.51 28.94
C SER A 444 7.53 -11.23 29.49
N LEU A 445 7.66 -11.23 30.82
CA LEU A 445 8.97 -11.26 31.50
C LEU A 445 9.84 -12.46 31.10
N LYS A 446 9.34 -13.47 30.37
CA LYS A 446 10.16 -14.55 29.80
C LYS A 446 10.98 -14.13 28.57
N ALA A 447 10.64 -13.02 27.91
CA ALA A 447 11.35 -12.54 26.73
C ALA A 447 12.81 -12.14 27.04
N PRO A 448 13.71 -12.00 26.05
CA PRO A 448 15.10 -11.58 26.28
C PRO A 448 15.21 -10.16 26.88
N PRO A 449 16.32 -9.79 27.53
CA PRO A 449 16.57 -8.42 27.95
C PRO A 449 16.48 -7.43 26.78
N GLY A 450 15.90 -6.25 27.01
CA GLY A 450 15.69 -5.23 25.98
C GLY A 450 14.58 -5.55 24.96
N HIS A 451 13.84 -6.67 25.12
CA HIS A 451 12.76 -7.01 24.20
C HIS A 451 11.63 -5.97 24.17
N LEU A 452 11.36 -5.32 25.31
CA LEU A 452 10.34 -4.29 25.44
C LEU A 452 10.96 -2.97 25.98
N PRO A 453 10.32 -1.82 25.73
CA PRO A 453 9.21 -1.66 24.78
C PRO A 453 9.72 -1.85 23.34
N THR A 454 8.93 -2.49 22.48
CA THR A 454 9.31 -2.72 21.08
C THR A 454 9.45 -1.40 20.34
N LEU A 455 8.49 -0.49 20.56
CA LEU A 455 8.29 0.77 19.85
C LEU A 455 8.53 0.57 18.34
N VAL A 456 7.47 0.40 17.56
CA VAL A 456 7.58 0.07 16.12
C VAL A 456 8.24 1.24 15.37
N TRP A 457 9.56 1.27 15.39
CA TRP A 457 10.40 2.22 14.68
C TRP A 457 10.57 1.71 13.25
N GLY A 458 10.48 2.60 12.26
CA GLY A 458 11.12 2.35 10.97
C GLY A 458 12.62 2.13 11.16
N VAL A 459 13.26 1.44 10.21
CA VAL A 459 14.71 1.25 10.19
C VAL A 459 15.40 2.61 10.37
N GLY A 460 16.19 2.77 11.44
CA GLY A 460 16.88 4.03 11.80
C GLY A 460 16.31 4.81 12.99
N GLY A 461 15.02 4.70 13.31
CA GLY A 461 14.40 5.46 14.42
C GLY A 461 14.92 5.07 15.81
N GLY A 462 15.20 3.78 16.03
CA GLY A 462 15.77 3.27 17.28
C GLY A 462 17.21 3.76 17.54
N ILE A 463 18.01 3.96 16.49
CA ILE A 463 19.40 4.45 16.64
C ILE A 463 19.40 5.93 17.04
N ILE A 464 18.54 6.72 16.42
CA ILE A 464 18.38 8.15 16.74
C ILE A 464 17.89 8.30 18.18
N LEU A 465 16.98 7.43 18.63
CA LEU A 465 16.56 7.38 20.03
C LEU A 465 17.72 7.04 20.97
N PHE A 466 18.59 6.09 20.63
CA PHE A 466 19.75 5.76 21.45
C PHE A 466 20.75 6.92 21.57
N SER A 467 20.96 7.66 20.47
CA SER A 467 21.71 8.91 20.48
C SER A 467 21.04 9.96 21.37
N ARG A 468 19.70 10.07 21.32
CA ARG A 468 18.94 10.99 22.18
C ARG A 468 19.10 10.64 23.66
N LEU A 469 19.05 9.36 24.04
CA LEU A 469 19.30 8.91 25.43
C LEU A 469 20.70 9.32 25.93
N GLU A 470 21.71 9.31 25.05
CA GLU A 470 23.06 9.80 25.35
C GLU A 470 23.05 11.30 25.67
N THR A 471 22.39 12.11 24.82
CA THR A 471 22.28 13.55 25.04
C THR A 471 21.50 13.91 26.31
N CYS A 472 20.56 13.05 26.72
CA CYS A 472 19.82 13.18 27.98
C CYS A 472 20.57 12.62 29.20
N ALA A 473 21.81 12.16 29.05
CA ALA A 473 22.66 11.61 30.12
C ALA A 473 22.03 10.45 30.93
N MET A 474 21.13 9.68 30.32
CA MET A 474 20.39 8.59 31.00
C MET A 474 21.24 7.36 31.31
N ASP A 475 22.51 7.35 30.88
CA ASP A 475 23.47 6.27 31.14
C ASP A 475 24.11 6.32 32.53
N ARG A 476 23.84 7.37 33.33
CA ARG A 476 24.45 7.58 34.65
C ARG A 476 23.49 7.23 35.79
N VAL A 477 23.06 5.98 35.88
CA VAL A 477 22.50 5.43 37.13
C VAL A 477 23.17 4.11 37.49
N SER A 478 23.99 4.20 38.54
CA SER A 478 24.55 3.14 39.40
C SER A 478 25.69 2.25 38.87
N SER A 479 26.89 2.83 38.85
CA SER A 479 28.10 2.16 39.34
C SER A 479 28.68 2.98 40.50
N ARG A 480 27.96 3.04 41.63
CA ARG A 480 28.45 3.49 42.93
C ARG A 480 27.66 2.76 44.01
N GLY A 481 28.34 1.91 44.78
CA GLY A 481 27.81 1.18 45.94
C GLY A 481 27.98 -0.31 45.80
#